data_AF-A0A953ZBG7-F1
#
_entry.id   AF-A0A953ZBG7-F1
#
_cell.length_a   1.000
_cell.length_b   1.000
_cell.length_c   1.000
_cell.angle_alpha   90.00
_cell.angle_beta   90.00
_cell.angle_gamma   90.00
#
_symmetry.space_group_name_H-M   'P 1'
#
loop_
_entity.id
_entity.type
_entity.pdbx_description
1 polymer ?
#
loop_
_entity_poly.entity_id
_entity_poly.type
_entity_poly.pdbx_seq_one_letter_code
_entity_poly.pdbx_strand_id
1 'polypeptide(L)'
;MQSRRASRAMLDAQPDNTPMIDVVFLLIIFFLCLEFRTLEAKVPAHLPLLRGGSPSPYEPRPDVRVRIIVDAPGAKLAIRNTRHVLEGHRVHWCVGPTECESIARVREILHAYRSDPEFRETDPRTGVARTGSITVLPERGATYGDVAELVDVIYSVGLDRIYFGR
;
A
#
# COMPACT_ATOMS: atom_id res chain seq x y z
N MET A 1 -18.06 -56.08 -53.66
CA MET A 1 -16.63 -55.71 -53.78
C MET A 1 -16.45 -54.20 -53.70
N GLN A 2 -16.83 -53.57 -52.59
CA GLN A 2 -16.63 -52.15 -52.31
C GLN A 2 -15.93 -52.02 -50.96
N SER A 3 -14.59 -51.96 -50.97
CA SER A 3 -13.84 -51.52 -49.79
C SER A 3 -12.37 -51.27 -50.16
N ARG A 4 -12.08 -50.16 -50.85
CA ARG A 4 -10.70 -49.65 -51.03
C ARG A 4 -10.62 -48.12 -51.20
N ARG A 5 -11.57 -47.35 -50.66
CA ARG A 5 -11.54 -45.87 -50.74
C ARG A 5 -11.61 -45.11 -49.42
N ALA A 6 -11.52 -45.79 -48.27
CA ALA A 6 -11.70 -45.16 -46.97
C ALA A 6 -10.45 -45.22 -46.04
N SER A 7 -9.23 -45.22 -46.60
CA SER A 7 -8.01 -45.24 -45.78
C SER A 7 -6.96 -44.20 -46.22
N ARG A 8 -7.41 -42.98 -46.56
CA ARG A 8 -6.49 -41.85 -46.78
C ARG A 8 -7.03 -40.49 -46.35
N ALA A 9 -7.97 -40.47 -45.40
CA ALA A 9 -8.60 -39.23 -44.92
C ALA A 9 -8.47 -39.05 -43.40
N MET A 10 -7.44 -39.63 -42.78
CA MET A 10 -7.20 -39.47 -41.34
C MET A 10 -5.70 -39.57 -41.02
N LEU A 11 -4.88 -38.85 -41.80
CA LEU A 11 -3.55 -38.49 -41.35
C LEU A 11 -3.68 -37.09 -40.75
N ASP A 12 -3.52 -37.04 -39.43
CA ASP A 12 -3.47 -35.89 -38.53
C ASP A 12 -3.33 -34.52 -39.23
N ALA A 13 -4.42 -33.76 -39.29
CA ALA A 13 -4.35 -32.32 -39.53
C ALA A 13 -3.84 -31.66 -38.24
N GLN A 14 -2.53 -31.64 -38.06
CA GLN A 14 -1.90 -30.91 -36.97
C GLN A 14 -2.22 -29.41 -37.18
N PRO A 15 -2.89 -28.74 -36.22
CA PRO A 15 -3.23 -27.34 -36.39
C PRO A 15 -1.93 -26.53 -36.50
N ASP A 16 -1.82 -25.73 -37.56
CA ASP A 16 -0.71 -24.81 -37.71
C ASP A 16 -0.82 -23.74 -36.61
N ASN A 17 0.09 -23.80 -35.63
CA ASN A 17 0.11 -22.90 -34.48
C ASN A 17 0.82 -21.58 -34.81
N THR A 18 1.50 -21.49 -35.95
CA THR A 18 2.22 -20.30 -36.42
C THR A 18 1.34 -19.04 -36.42
N PRO A 19 0.08 -19.06 -36.92
CA PRO A 19 -0.82 -17.90 -36.83
C PRO A 19 -1.19 -17.51 -35.39
N MET A 20 -1.27 -18.46 -34.45
CA MET A 20 -1.53 -18.12 -33.05
C MET A 20 -0.30 -17.52 -32.37
N ILE A 21 0.89 -18.00 -32.72
CA ILE A 21 2.15 -17.47 -32.21
C ILE A 21 2.35 -16.03 -32.68
N ASP A 22 2.08 -15.74 -33.95
CA ASP A 22 2.23 -14.39 -34.51
C ASP A 22 1.34 -13.36 -33.81
N VAL A 23 0.06 -13.70 -33.57
CA VAL A 23 -0.88 -12.82 -32.86
C VAL A 23 -0.44 -12.54 -31.42
N VAL A 24 0.01 -13.55 -30.68
CA VAL A 24 0.47 -13.38 -29.30
C VAL A 24 1.77 -12.57 -29.27
N PHE A 25 2.69 -12.81 -30.20
CA PHE A 25 3.96 -12.11 -30.27
C PHE A 25 3.78 -10.63 -30.60
N LEU A 26 2.87 -10.31 -31.53
CA LEU A 26 2.48 -8.94 -31.86
C LEU A 26 1.83 -8.22 -30.67
N LEU A 27 1.00 -8.91 -29.88
CA LEU A 27 0.40 -8.31 -28.67
C LEU A 27 1.44 -7.99 -27.60
N ILE A 28 2.43 -8.86 -27.39
CA ILE A 28 3.52 -8.62 -26.44
C ILE A 28 4.38 -7.44 -26.88
N ILE A 29 4.76 -7.39 -28.16
CA ILE A 29 5.54 -6.27 -28.71
C ILE A 29 4.73 -4.97 -28.60
N PHE A 30 3.44 -5.01 -28.89
CA PHE A 30 2.56 -3.86 -28.72
C PHE A 30 2.59 -3.32 -27.29
N PHE A 31 2.41 -4.18 -26.27
CA PHE A 31 2.45 -3.74 -24.86
C PHE A 31 3.84 -3.29 -24.39
N LEU A 32 4.92 -3.85 -24.95
CA LEU A 32 6.29 -3.41 -24.64
C LEU A 32 6.63 -2.06 -25.29
N CYS A 33 6.08 -1.79 -26.48
CA CYS A 33 6.29 -0.54 -27.21
C CYS A 33 5.33 0.58 -26.80
N LEU A 34 4.24 0.26 -26.10
CA LEU A 34 3.45 1.28 -25.42
C LEU A 34 4.27 1.83 -24.26
N GLU A 35 4.72 3.08 -24.40
CA GLU A 35 5.15 3.84 -23.23
C GLU A 35 3.97 3.88 -22.27
N PHE A 36 4.12 3.25 -21.09
CA PHE A 36 3.21 3.48 -19.98
C PHE A 36 3.30 4.95 -19.64
N ARG A 37 2.45 5.77 -20.25
CA ARG A 37 2.16 7.09 -19.74
C ARG A 37 1.72 6.85 -18.30
N THR A 38 2.54 7.28 -17.35
CA THR A 38 2.16 7.41 -15.94
C THR A 38 0.75 7.98 -15.94
N LEU A 39 -0.21 7.21 -15.41
CA LEU A 39 -1.64 7.54 -15.37
C LEU A 39 -1.81 9.05 -15.29
N GLU A 40 -2.03 9.69 -16.45
CA GLU A 40 -2.23 11.12 -16.48
C GLU A 40 -3.47 11.37 -15.62
N ALA A 41 -3.28 12.31 -14.68
CA ALA A 41 -4.12 12.59 -13.55
C ALA A 41 -5.59 12.24 -13.78
N LYS A 42 -6.18 11.51 -12.80
CA LYS A 42 -7.63 11.40 -12.57
C LYS A 42 -8.37 12.54 -13.29
N VAL A 43 -8.92 12.27 -14.48
CA VAL A 43 -9.78 13.24 -15.14
C VAL A 43 -10.89 13.52 -14.13
N PRO A 44 -11.13 14.78 -13.73
CA PRO A 44 -12.24 15.10 -12.83
C PRO A 44 -13.53 14.85 -13.60
N ALA A 45 -13.99 13.60 -13.57
CA ALA A 45 -15.30 13.25 -14.06
C ALA A 45 -16.30 13.97 -13.16
N HIS A 46 -17.02 14.94 -13.74
CA HIS A 46 -18.18 15.58 -13.14
C HIS A 46 -19.34 14.58 -13.14
N LEU A 47 -19.13 13.42 -12.52
CA LEU A 47 -20.22 12.51 -12.19
C LEU A 47 -21.07 13.27 -11.16
N PRO A 48 -22.38 13.43 -11.40
CA PRO A 48 -23.28 13.85 -10.36
C PRO A 48 -23.01 12.95 -9.15
N LEU A 49 -22.77 13.56 -7.98
CA LEU A 49 -22.65 12.81 -6.74
C LEU A 49 -23.95 12.05 -6.56
N LEU A 50 -24.00 10.79 -7.03
CA LEU A 50 -25.09 9.88 -6.77
C LEU A 50 -25.12 9.71 -5.26
N ARG A 51 -25.94 10.54 -4.61
CA ARG A 51 -26.47 10.34 -3.26
C ARG A 51 -27.38 9.11 -3.32
N GLY A 52 -26.75 7.95 -3.42
CA GLY A 52 -27.37 6.63 -3.38
C GLY A 52 -26.74 5.71 -2.33
N GLY A 53 -25.86 6.24 -1.48
CA GLY A 53 -25.54 5.64 -0.20
C GLY A 53 -26.28 6.45 0.85
N SER A 54 -27.07 5.79 1.69
CA SER A 54 -27.42 6.36 2.99
C SER A 54 -26.13 6.93 3.61
N PRO A 55 -26.16 8.11 4.25
CA PRO A 55 -25.07 8.45 5.15
C PRO A 55 -25.08 7.35 6.20
N SER A 56 -24.21 6.35 6.04
CA SER A 56 -23.86 5.49 7.15
C SER A 56 -23.44 6.47 8.23
N PRO A 57 -24.06 6.46 9.42
CA PRO A 57 -23.58 7.27 10.52
C PRO A 57 -22.08 7.00 10.61
N TYR A 58 -21.30 8.06 10.41
CA TYR A 58 -19.85 8.00 10.60
C TYR A 58 -19.68 7.87 12.10
N GLU A 59 -19.70 6.64 12.60
CA GLU A 59 -19.32 6.37 13.97
C GLU A 59 -17.86 6.82 14.13
N PRO A 60 -17.57 7.74 15.06
CA PRO A 60 -16.21 8.15 15.34
C PRO A 60 -15.39 6.92 15.72
N ARG A 61 -14.49 6.51 14.82
CA ARG A 61 -13.57 5.41 15.10
C ARG A 61 -12.42 5.93 15.96
N PRO A 62 -11.97 5.19 16.98
CA PRO A 62 -10.78 5.55 17.73
C PRO A 62 -9.58 5.50 16.77
N ASP A 63 -9.11 6.68 16.35
CA ASP A 63 -7.98 6.89 15.46
C ASP A 63 -6.87 7.60 16.22
N VAL A 64 -5.73 6.93 16.39
CA VAL A 64 -4.55 7.53 17.00
C VAL A 64 -3.63 8.02 15.89
N ARG A 65 -3.33 9.31 15.90
CA ARG A 65 -2.43 9.94 14.94
C ARG A 65 -1.01 9.93 15.46
N VAL A 66 -0.08 9.40 14.67
CA VAL A 66 1.35 9.46 14.95
C VAL A 66 2.02 10.34 13.91
N ARG A 67 2.53 11.50 14.34
CA ARG A 67 3.27 12.43 13.49
C ARG A 67 4.77 12.15 13.59
N ILE A 68 5.46 12.22 12.46
CA ILE A 68 6.92 12.17 12.39
C ILE A 68 7.39 13.59 12.05
N ILE A 69 8.04 14.25 13.00
CA ILE A 69 8.53 15.63 12.87
C ILE A 69 10.02 15.60 12.63
N VAL A 70 10.49 16.39 11.66
CA VAL A 70 11.91 16.43 11.29
C VAL A 70 12.58 17.63 11.90
N ASP A 71 13.45 17.40 12.87
CA ASP A 71 14.24 18.45 13.52
C ASP A 71 15.40 18.91 12.65
N ALA A 72 16.06 17.94 12.00
CA ALA A 72 17.18 18.20 11.12
C ALA A 72 17.11 17.23 9.93
N PRO A 73 16.97 17.72 8.68
CA PRO A 73 16.88 16.84 7.51
C PRO A 73 18.20 16.09 7.22
N GLY A 74 19.33 16.55 7.76
CA GLY A 74 20.64 15.96 7.54
C GLY A 74 21.19 16.21 6.12
N ALA A 75 22.45 15.83 5.91
CA ALA A 75 23.13 15.92 4.62
C ALA A 75 23.32 14.53 4.01
N LYS A 76 23.07 14.40 2.71
CA LYS A 76 23.31 13.14 1.98
C LYS A 76 24.80 12.95 1.73
N LEU A 77 25.42 12.02 2.45
CA LEU A 77 26.78 11.56 2.16
C LEU A 77 26.72 10.34 1.24
N ALA A 78 27.42 10.43 0.10
CA ALA A 78 27.59 9.30 -0.80
C ALA A 78 28.69 8.38 -0.25
N ILE A 79 28.33 7.15 0.12
CA ILE A 79 29.31 6.18 0.66
C ILE A 79 29.91 5.34 -0.48
N ARG A 80 29.11 4.95 -1.49
CA ARG A 80 29.51 4.29 -2.74
C ARG A 80 28.28 4.05 -3.64
N ASN A 81 28.42 4.22 -4.96
CA ASN A 81 27.34 4.09 -5.96
C ASN A 81 26.11 4.98 -5.62
N THR A 82 24.90 4.47 -5.87
CA THR A 82 23.60 5.12 -5.60
C THR A 82 23.16 5.06 -4.12
N ARG A 83 24.02 4.58 -3.22
CA ARG A 83 23.73 4.52 -1.78
C ARG A 83 24.16 5.82 -1.09
N HIS A 84 23.22 6.40 -0.37
CA HIS A 84 23.44 7.58 0.45
C HIS A 84 23.15 7.26 1.92
N VAL A 85 23.93 7.83 2.82
CA VAL A 85 23.61 7.90 4.24
C VAL A 85 23.34 9.34 4.59
N LEU A 86 22.32 9.56 5.42
CA LEU A 86 22.01 10.89 5.91
C LEU A 86 22.79 11.13 7.20
N GLU A 87 23.77 12.02 7.15
CA GLU A 87 24.50 12.44 8.33
C GLU A 87 23.77 13.60 9.01
N GLY A 88 23.57 13.50 10.32
CA GLY A 88 22.88 14.51 11.12
C GLY A 88 21.36 14.58 10.91
N HIS A 89 20.75 13.57 10.29
CA HIS A 89 19.30 13.45 10.23
C HIS A 89 18.74 13.15 11.62
N ARG A 90 17.80 13.97 12.09
CA ARG A 90 17.13 13.81 13.38
C ARG A 90 15.64 14.05 13.23
N VAL A 91 14.87 13.17 13.85
CA VAL A 91 13.42 13.20 13.90
C VAL A 91 12.96 12.95 15.33
N HIS A 92 11.78 13.46 15.65
CA HIS A 92 11.03 13.06 16.83
C HIS A 92 9.60 12.71 16.41
N TRP A 93 8.86 12.08 17.32
CA TRP A 93 7.53 11.57 17.07
C TRP A 93 6.51 12.25 17.98
N CYS A 94 5.29 12.45 17.51
CA CYS A 94 4.17 12.85 18.36
C CYS A 94 3.07 11.83 18.24
N VAL A 95 2.66 11.22 19.36
CA VAL A 95 1.51 10.33 19.42
C VAL A 95 0.35 11.12 20.02
N GLY A 96 -0.60 11.55 19.18
CA GLY A 96 -1.65 12.48 19.58
C GLY A 96 -1.07 13.78 20.17
N PRO A 97 -1.34 14.10 21.46
CA PRO A 97 -0.80 15.28 22.12
C PRO A 97 0.60 15.07 22.75
N THR A 98 1.14 13.85 22.77
CA THR A 98 2.39 13.54 23.49
C THR A 98 3.59 13.52 22.56
N GLU A 99 4.57 14.38 22.83
CA GLU A 99 5.87 14.41 22.13
C GLU A 99 6.81 13.33 22.66
N CYS A 100 7.56 12.70 21.75
CA CYS A 100 8.43 11.57 21.99
C CYS A 100 9.74 11.73 21.20
N GLU A 101 10.84 11.91 21.90
CA GLU A 101 12.18 11.99 21.27
C GLU A 101 12.78 10.62 20.92
N SER A 102 12.16 9.53 21.41
CA SER A 102 12.66 8.17 21.23
C SER A 102 11.56 7.23 20.75
N ILE A 103 11.93 6.38 19.80
CA ILE A 103 11.06 5.31 19.29
C ILE A 103 10.65 4.31 20.38
N ALA A 104 11.49 4.13 21.42
CA ALA A 104 11.14 3.28 22.55
C ALA A 104 9.94 3.85 23.34
N ARG A 105 9.89 5.18 23.48
CA ARG A 105 8.77 5.85 24.14
C ARG A 105 7.48 5.74 23.32
N VAL A 106 7.58 5.84 22.00
CA VAL A 106 6.45 5.59 21.09
C VAL A 106 5.90 4.18 21.30
N ARG A 107 6.77 3.17 21.38
CA ARG A 107 6.36 1.77 21.63
C ARG A 107 5.56 1.63 22.93
N GLU A 108 6.04 2.23 24.02
CA GLU A 108 5.35 2.18 25.33
C GLU A 108 3.95 2.80 25.26
N ILE A 109 3.83 3.96 24.61
CA ILE A 109 2.55 4.65 24.46
C ILE A 109 1.59 3.83 23.60
N LEU A 110 2.06 3.28 22.47
CA LEU A 110 1.23 2.41 21.62
C LEU A 110 0.80 1.13 22.34
N HIS A 111 1.67 0.58 23.21
CA HIS A 111 1.32 -0.57 24.04
C HIS A 111 0.23 -0.22 25.07
N ALA A 112 0.28 1.00 25.63
CA ALA A 112 -0.78 1.49 26.51
C ALA A 112 -2.10 1.63 25.75
N TYR A 113 -2.10 2.21 24.54
CA TYR A 113 -3.29 2.31 23.69
C TYR A 113 -3.86 0.93 23.31
N ARG A 114 -3.02 -0.05 23.00
CA ARG A 114 -3.49 -1.42 22.73
C ARG A 114 -4.23 -2.04 23.92
N SER A 115 -3.79 -1.70 25.13
CA SER A 115 -4.37 -2.22 26.38
C SER A 115 -5.64 -1.48 26.78
N ASP A 116 -5.88 -0.30 26.23
CA ASP A 116 -7.04 0.55 26.51
C ASP A 116 -8.33 -0.08 25.92
N PRO A 117 -9.38 -0.30 26.75
CA PRO A 117 -10.68 -0.75 26.27
C PRO A 117 -11.34 0.22 25.27
N GLU A 118 -11.09 1.53 25.38
CA GLU A 118 -11.68 2.54 24.48
C GLU A 118 -11.09 2.49 23.07
N PHE A 119 -9.87 1.97 22.94
CA PHE A 119 -9.21 1.78 21.66
C PHE A 119 -9.66 0.49 20.94
N ARG A 120 -10.66 -0.21 21.46
CA ARG A 120 -11.26 -1.39 20.80
C ARG A 120 -12.49 -0.98 20.00
N GLU A 121 -12.43 -1.20 18.70
CA GLU A 121 -13.55 -1.01 17.79
C GLU A 121 -14.27 -2.35 17.58
N THR A 122 -15.57 -2.40 17.86
CA THR A 122 -16.38 -3.58 17.48
C THR A 122 -16.87 -3.39 16.06
N ASP A 123 -16.51 -4.29 15.16
CA ASP A 123 -16.95 -4.19 13.77
C ASP A 123 -18.47 -4.43 13.68
N PRO A 124 -19.26 -3.44 13.23
CA PRO A 124 -20.73 -3.53 13.20
C PRO A 124 -21.25 -4.61 12.24
N ARG A 125 -20.43 -5.10 11.31
CA ARG A 125 -20.83 -6.17 10.38
C ARG A 125 -20.51 -7.58 10.89
N THR A 126 -19.44 -7.71 11.68
CA THR A 126 -18.94 -9.03 12.10
C THR A 126 -19.09 -9.28 13.60
N GLY A 127 -19.38 -8.23 14.39
CA GLY A 127 -19.46 -8.30 15.85
C GLY A 127 -18.13 -8.59 16.54
N VAL A 128 -17.03 -8.67 15.78
CA VAL A 128 -15.70 -8.98 16.30
C VAL A 128 -15.05 -7.71 16.80
N ALA A 129 -14.61 -7.72 18.06
CA ALA A 129 -13.79 -6.67 18.63
C ALA A 129 -12.41 -6.68 17.96
N ARG A 130 -12.02 -5.55 17.37
CA ARG A 130 -10.74 -5.31 16.72
C ARG A 130 -10.07 -4.10 17.37
N THR A 131 -8.77 -3.99 17.20
CA THR A 131 -8.03 -2.84 17.70
C THR A 131 -8.24 -1.63 16.79
N GLY A 132 -8.20 -0.44 17.38
CA GLY A 132 -8.37 0.84 16.70
C GLY A 132 -7.32 1.08 15.62
N SER A 133 -7.57 2.07 14.77
CA SER A 133 -6.67 2.39 13.67
C SER A 133 -5.59 3.37 14.09
N ILE A 134 -4.43 3.27 13.45
CA ILE A 134 -3.34 4.25 13.57
C ILE A 134 -3.16 4.96 12.25
N THR A 135 -3.10 6.29 12.29
CA THR A 135 -2.77 7.10 11.13
C THR A 135 -1.35 7.68 11.29
N VAL A 136 -0.44 7.28 10.41
CA VAL A 136 0.93 7.79 10.33
C VAL A 136 0.97 9.04 9.44
N LEU A 137 1.51 10.12 9.98
CA LEU A 137 1.57 11.45 9.38
C LEU A 137 3.04 11.92 9.30
N PRO A 138 3.76 11.58 8.22
CA PRO A 138 5.12 12.04 8.03
C PRO A 138 5.15 13.51 7.62
N GLU A 139 5.95 14.34 8.30
CA GLU A 139 6.18 15.70 7.87
C GLU A 139 7.13 15.81 6.68
N ARG A 140 7.17 17.01 6.07
CA ARG A 140 8.08 17.30 4.97
C ARG A 140 9.53 17.13 5.42
N GLY A 141 10.27 16.31 4.70
CA GLY A 141 11.66 15.98 5.01
C GLY A 141 11.83 14.63 5.71
N ALA A 142 10.74 13.99 6.14
CA ALA A 142 10.80 12.63 6.67
C ALA A 142 11.19 11.66 5.55
N THR A 143 11.99 10.67 5.92
CA THR A 143 12.54 9.71 4.99
C THR A 143 11.75 8.41 5.05
N TYR A 144 11.98 7.54 4.06
CA TYR A 144 11.40 6.20 4.10
C TYR A 144 11.87 5.42 5.35
N GLY A 145 13.11 5.64 5.80
CA GLY A 145 13.67 4.97 6.98
C GLY A 145 12.88 5.28 8.24
N ASP A 146 12.55 6.55 8.47
CA ASP A 146 11.82 6.99 9.67
C ASP A 146 10.40 6.41 9.72
N VAL A 147 9.75 6.35 8.55
CA VAL A 147 8.42 5.74 8.41
C VAL A 147 8.49 4.24 8.61
N ALA A 148 9.47 3.56 8.03
CA ALA A 148 9.65 2.12 8.16
C ALA A 148 9.91 1.73 9.62
N GLU A 149 10.79 2.44 10.32
CA GLU A 149 11.07 2.22 11.74
C GLU A 149 9.81 2.36 12.60
N LEU A 150 9.00 3.40 12.34
CA LEU A 150 7.73 3.58 13.04
C LEU A 150 6.74 2.43 12.75
N VAL A 151 6.62 2.03 11.49
CA VAL A 151 5.73 0.94 11.06
C VAL A 151 6.13 -0.38 11.71
N ASP A 152 7.43 -0.68 11.78
CA ASP A 152 7.95 -1.86 12.45
C ASP A 152 7.58 -1.87 13.94
N VAL A 153 7.65 -0.70 14.60
CA VAL A 153 7.21 -0.56 16.00
C VAL A 153 5.70 -0.80 16.13
N ILE A 154 4.89 -0.24 15.25
CA ILE A 154 3.42 -0.44 15.27
C ILE A 154 3.08 -1.93 15.12
N TYR A 155 3.71 -2.63 14.17
CA TYR A 155 3.53 -4.07 13.99
C TYR A 155 4.05 -4.88 15.18
N SER A 156 5.17 -4.48 15.80
CA SER A 156 5.71 -5.16 16.99
C SER A 156 4.74 -5.10 18.19
N VAL A 157 3.95 -4.02 18.27
CA VAL A 157 2.89 -3.86 19.26
C VAL A 157 1.63 -4.61 18.86
N GLY A 158 1.56 -5.24 17.68
CA GLY A 158 0.44 -6.05 17.20
C GLY A 158 -0.78 -5.23 16.75
N LEU A 159 -0.53 -4.01 16.26
CA LEU A 159 -1.52 -3.15 15.64
C LEU A 159 -1.37 -3.27 14.12
N ASP A 160 -2.42 -3.71 13.43
CA ASP A 160 -2.39 -4.11 12.02
C ASP A 160 -3.04 -3.07 11.08
N ARG A 161 -3.89 -2.20 11.63
CA ARG A 161 -4.63 -1.18 10.88
C ARG A 161 -3.87 0.15 10.82
N ILE A 162 -2.94 0.22 9.89
CA ILE A 162 -2.12 1.41 9.64
C ILE A 162 -2.66 2.14 8.40
N TYR A 163 -2.92 3.43 8.55
CA TYR A 163 -3.23 4.35 7.46
C TYR A 163 -2.11 5.38 7.31
N PHE A 164 -1.82 5.79 6.09
CA PHE A 164 -0.84 6.85 5.82
C PHE A 164 -1.59 8.11 5.39
N GLY A 165 -1.44 9.17 6.16
CA GLY A 165 -1.97 10.49 5.81
C GLY A 165 -0.91 11.37 5.15
N ARG A 166 -1.35 12.55 4.69
CA ARG A 166 -0.52 13.61 4.11
C ARG A 166 -0.65 14.90 4.90
#